data_AF-A0A3E2NAS2-F1
#
_entry.id   AF-A0A3E2NAS2-F1
#
_cell.length_a   1.000
_cell.length_b   1.000
_cell.length_c   1.000
_cell.angle_alpha   90.00
_cell.angle_beta   90.00
_cell.angle_gamma   90.00
#
_symmetry.space_group_name_H-M   'P 1'
#
loop_
_entity.id
_entity.type
_entity.pdbx_description
1 polymer ?
#
loop_
_entity_poly.entity_id
_entity_poly.type
_entity_poly.pdbx_seq_one_letter_code
_entity_poly.pdbx_strand_id
1 'polypeptide(L)' 'MDEIRFLKLTDYENKGTVIKQAGRQFFGYENGEWVRRGLSLGYFYPDAPEFECYEVITETEAKRLLNEK' A
#
# COMPACT_ATOMS: atom_id res chain seq x y z
N MET A 1 3.17 20.08 -0.95
CA MET A 1 2.15 19.10 -0.53
C MET A 1 2.67 17.77 -1.01
N ASP A 2 2.97 16.82 -0.12
CA ASP A 2 3.47 15.52 -0.56
C ASP A 2 2.38 14.80 -1.35
N GLU A 3 2.74 14.20 -2.48
CA GLU A 3 1.83 13.41 -3.29
C GLU A 3 1.38 12.18 -2.49
N ILE A 4 0.07 12.04 -2.30
CA ILE A 4 -0.54 10.90 -1.60
C ILE A 4 -1.01 9.90 -2.63
N ARG A 5 -0.59 8.65 -2.47
CA ARG A 5 -1.03 7.52 -3.29
C ARG A 5 -1.46 6.36 -2.40
N PHE A 6 -2.39 5.55 -2.90
CA PHE A 6 -2.85 4.34 -2.23
C PHE A 6 -2.45 3.14 -3.09
N LEU A 7 -1.83 2.15 -2.48
CA LEU A 7 -1.34 0.94 -3.11
C LEU A 7 -2.09 -0.24 -2.52
N LYS A 8 -2.54 -1.17 -3.37
CA LYS A 8 -3.07 -2.47 -2.94
C LYS A 8 -2.05 -3.52 -3.32
N LEU A 9 -1.49 -4.20 -2.33
CA LEU A 9 -0.49 -5.24 -2.56
C LEU A 9 -1.14 -6.48 -3.20
N THR A 10 -0.46 -7.05 -4.19
CA THR A 10 -0.96 -8.20 -4.97
C THR A 10 -0.10 -9.45 -4.82
N ASP A 11 1.05 -9.35 -4.14
CA ASP A 11 1.90 -10.49 -3.81
C ASP A 11 1.17 -11.51 -2.93
N TYR A 12 1.64 -12.75 -2.94
CA TYR A 12 0.99 -13.87 -2.26
C TYR A 12 0.88 -13.66 -0.74
N GLU A 13 1.91 -13.09 -0.11
CA GLU A 13 2.00 -12.96 1.34
C GLU A 13 1.17 -11.79 1.88
N ASN A 14 1.10 -10.69 1.15
CA ASN A 14 0.47 -9.44 1.59
C ASN A 14 -0.78 -9.08 0.79
N LYS A 15 -1.32 -10.02 -0.01
CA LYS A 15 -2.44 -9.81 -0.93
C LYS A 15 -3.61 -9.07 -0.28
N GLY A 16 -4.06 -7.98 -0.92
CA GLY A 16 -5.19 -7.18 -0.46
C GLY A 16 -4.87 -6.26 0.72
N THR A 17 -3.60 -6.13 1.11
CA THR A 17 -3.15 -5.09 2.03
C THR A 17 -3.19 -3.74 1.33
N VAL A 18 -3.81 -2.75 1.97
CA VAL A 18 -3.82 -1.36 1.49
C VAL A 18 -2.71 -0.59 2.20
N ILE A 19 -1.86 0.05 1.41
CA ILE A 19 -0.77 0.91 1.87
C ILE A 19 -1.05 2.33 1.41
N LYS A 20 -0.95 3.29 2.34
CA LYS A 20 -0.91 4.71 2.02
C LYS A 20 0.54 5.15 1.89
N GLN A 21 0.89 5.77 0.78
CA GLN A 21 2.17 6.41 0.56
C GLN A 21 2.00 7.92 0.63
N ALA A 22 2.78 8.58 1.50
CA ALA A 22 2.89 10.04 1.53
C ALA A 22 4.36 10.41 1.31
N GLY A 23 4.69 10.88 0.11
CA GLY A 23 6.08 11.07 -0.30
C GLY A 23 6.90 9.77 -0.20
N ARG A 24 7.89 9.73 0.71
CA ARG A 24 8.75 8.56 0.97
C ARG A 24 8.30 7.70 2.15
N GLN A 25 7.18 8.05 2.79
CA GLN A 25 6.67 7.36 3.96
C GLN A 25 5.52 6.43 3.58
N PHE A 26 5.48 5.27 4.22
CA PHE A 26 4.44 4.27 4.02
C PHE A 26 3.67 4.03 5.32
N PHE A 27 2.37 3.80 5.18
CA PHE A 27 1.45 3.59 6.30
C PHE A 27 0.53 2.40 5.99
N GLY A 28 0.35 1.52 6.96
CA GLY A 28 -0.66 0.47 6.95
C GLY A 28 -1.91 0.95 7.68
N TYR A 29 -3.04 0.31 7.43
CA TYR A 29 -4.27 0.60 8.15
C TYR A 29 -4.50 -0.45 9.24
N GLU A 30 -4.53 0.00 10.49
CA GLU A 30 -4.66 -0.84 11.68
C GLU A 30 -5.65 -0.18 12.64
N ASN A 31 -6.67 -0.92 13.10
CA ASN A 31 -7.68 -0.45 14.06
C ASN A 31 -8.35 0.89 13.73
N GLY A 32 -8.54 1.19 12.44
CA GLY A 32 -9.17 2.44 11.99
C GLY A 32 -8.20 3.60 11.78
N GLU A 33 -6.89 3.39 11.97
CA GLU A 33 -5.88 4.43 11.87
C GLU A 33 -4.76 4.06 10.88
N TRP A 34 -4.15 5.09 10.29
CA TRP A 34 -2.97 4.93 9.44
C TRP A 34 -1.70 4.92 10.29
N VAL A 35 -1.12 3.74 10.46
CA VAL A 35 0.09 3.52 11.28
C VAL A 35 1.31 3.43 10.39
N ARG A 36 2.37 4.16 10.76
CA ARG A 36 3.63 4.16 9.98
C ARG A 36 4.24 2.77 9.98
N ARG A 37 4.58 2.26 8.79
CA ARG A 37 5.21 0.94 8.63
C ARG A 37 6.30 0.93 7.58
N GLY A 38 7.14 -0.10 7.62
CA GLY A 38 8.02 -0.44 6.52
C GLY A 38 7.24 -1.06 5.36
N LEU A 39 7.71 -0.79 4.14
CA LEU A 39 7.38 -1.53 2.93
C LEU A 39 8.71 -1.94 2.29
N SER A 40 8.83 -3.18 1.84
CA SER A 40 10.04 -3.62 1.14
C SER A 40 10.29 -2.72 -0.07
N LEU A 41 11.55 -2.38 -0.33
CA LEU A 41 11.87 -1.65 -1.56
C LEU A 41 11.78 -2.56 -2.80
N GLY A 42 11.70 -3.89 -2.61
CA GLY A 42 11.55 -4.86 -3.70
C GLY A 42 10.35 -4.58 -4.60
N TYR A 43 9.26 -4.03 -4.05
CA TYR A 43 8.11 -3.59 -4.84
C TYR A 43 8.46 -2.58 -5.95
N PHE A 44 9.56 -1.85 -5.82
CA PHE A 44 9.95 -0.75 -6.71
C PHE A 44 11.27 -1.00 -7.47
N TYR A 45 11.92 -2.15 -7.28
CA TYR A 45 13.18 -2.49 -7.94
C TYR A 45 12.98 -3.63 -8.96
N PRO A 46 13.29 -3.42 -10.25
CA PRO A 46 13.01 -4.40 -11.32
C PRO A 46 13.56 -5.81 -11.10
N ASP A 47 14.66 -5.94 -10.37
CA ASP A 47 15.33 -7.23 -10.14
C ASP A 47 14.75 -8.01 -8.94
N ALA A 48 13.80 -7.42 -8.20
CA ALA A 48 13.21 -8.04 -7.03
C ALA A 48 11.96 -8.88 -7.38
N PRO A 49 11.71 -10.01 -6.70
CA PRO A 49 10.53 -10.84 -6.93
C PRO A 49 9.20 -10.11 -6.75
N GLU A 50 9.17 -9.11 -5.87
CA GLU A 50 7.96 -8.33 -5.54
C GLU A 50 7.75 -7.14 -6.47
N PHE A 51 8.63 -6.93 -7.47
CA PHE A 51 8.54 -5.79 -8.38
C PHE A 51 7.16 -5.70 -9.02
N GLU A 52 6.55 -4.51 -8.95
CA GLU A 52 5.20 -4.24 -9.45
C GLU A 52 4.09 -5.13 -8.86
N CYS A 53 4.34 -5.83 -7.73
CA CYS A 53 3.31 -6.56 -6.99
C CYS A 53 2.40 -5.62 -6.17
N TYR A 54 1.92 -4.55 -6.80
CA TYR A 54 0.94 -3.63 -6.25
C TYR A 54 0.09 -2.99 -7.36
N GLU A 55 -1.14 -2.62 -7.02
CA GLU A 55 -2.02 -1.82 -7.86
C GLU A 55 -2.15 -0.42 -7.24
N VAL A 56 -2.02 0.64 -8.05
CA VAL A 56 -2.37 2.00 -7.59
C VAL A 56 -3.89 2.13 -7.63
N ILE A 57 -4.47 2.43 -6.48
CA ILE A 57 -5.92 2.57 -6.32
C ILE A 57 -6.28 3.99 -5.88
N THR A 58 -7.53 4.37 -6.08
CA THR A 58 -8.07 5.63 -5.59
C THR A 58 -8.26 5.61 -4.07
N GLU A 59 -8.34 6.80 -3.45
CA GLU A 59 -8.70 6.91 -2.03
C GLU A 59 -10.07 6.30 -1.74
N THR A 60 -11.03 6.46 -2.66
CA THR A 60 -12.38 5.89 -2.54
C THR A 60 -12.33 4.37 -2.52
N GLU A 61 -11.55 3.75 -3.41
CA GLU A 61 -11.35 2.29 -3.42
C GLU A 61 -10.62 1.80 -2.16
N ALA A 62 -9.59 2.54 -1.71
CA ALA A 62 -8.90 2.23 -0.47
C ALA A 62 -9.88 2.20 0.71
N LYS A 63 -10.72 3.23 0.86
CA LYS A 63 -11.75 3.29 1.91
C LYS A 63 -12.76 2.15 1.79
N ARG A 64 -13.21 1.82 0.58
CA ARG A 64 -14.11 0.68 0.35
C ARG A 64 -13.48 -0.63 0.83
N LEU A 65 -12.24 -0.91 0.43
CA LEU A 65 -11.52 -2.13 0.81
C LEU A 65 -11.26 -2.23 2.32
N LEU A 66 -11.06 -1.09 2.99
CA LEU A 66 -10.83 -1.04 4.44
C LEU A 66 -12.13 -1.18 5.26
N ASN A 67 -13.28 -0.76 4.72
CA ASN A 67 -14.58 -0.91 5.36
C ASN A 67 -15.23 -2.29 5.14
N GLU A 68 -14.78 -3.04 4.12
CA GLU A 68 -15.21 -4.41 3.84
C GLU A 68 -14.50 -5.47 4.70
N LYS A 69 -13.50 -5.07 5.51
CA LYS A 69 -12.75 -5.93 6.45
C LYS A 69 -13.30 -5.84 7.86
#